data_AF-A0AAV9K0R9-F1
#
_entry.id   AF-A0AAV9K0R9-F1
#
_cell.length_a   1.000
_cell.length_b   1.000
_cell.length_c   1.000
_cell.angle_alpha   90.00
_cell.angle_beta   90.00
_cell.angle_gamma   90.00
#
_symmetry.space_group_name_H-M   'P 1'
#
loop_
_entity.id
_entity.type
_entity.pdbx_description
1 polymer ?
#
loop_
_entity_poly.entity_id
_entity_poly.type
_entity_poly.pdbx_seq_one_letter_code
_entity_poly.pdbx_strand_id
1 'polypeptide(L)'
;MDYFESLSEACKFEIISKTTPADAARSIILSKGFIFVAESDEIWGRFLPPDYQEIIDRFEFPLVCNTKKELFFCLCDSPILLDGGKLSFFLDKHSGKNSFMIAPRELIISDGDDAFSWQWGELPDSSGISYLGHQLDIHGTIGTKILSPKTEYAAYLVFKLVNRCDYRIESSKSSIRFIARKWGIPKMRGDGWMEVKLGYFDSKKGSDGPVEARLFEMNSIYKGGLIVEGVEFHPK
;
A
#
# COMPACT_ATOMS: atom_id res chain seq x y z
N MET A 1 4.84 33.87 -24.33
CA MET A 1 3.39 33.82 -24.05
C MET A 1 3.14 32.60 -23.21
N ASP A 2 2.54 32.77 -22.05
CA ASP A 2 2.04 31.63 -21.27
C ASP A 2 0.72 31.19 -21.90
N TYR A 3 0.76 30.09 -22.66
CA TYR A 3 -0.40 29.54 -23.37
C TYR A 3 -1.52 29.09 -22.41
N PHE A 4 -1.22 28.91 -21.12
CA PHE A 4 -2.20 28.48 -20.13
C PHE A 4 -3.00 29.65 -19.53
N GLU A 5 -2.50 30.89 -19.61
CA GLU A 5 -3.22 32.08 -19.15
C GLU A 5 -4.42 32.43 -20.06
N SER A 6 -4.42 31.98 -21.31
CA SER A 6 -5.55 32.19 -22.24
C SER A 6 -6.69 31.19 -22.08
N LEU A 7 -6.52 30.12 -21.29
CA LEU A 7 -7.57 29.15 -21.00
C LEU A 7 -8.58 29.76 -20.01
N SER A 8 -9.87 29.45 -20.20
CA SER A 8 -10.90 29.76 -19.20
C SER A 8 -10.70 28.92 -17.94
N GLU A 9 -11.20 29.41 -16.80
CA GLU A 9 -11.17 28.66 -15.53
C GLU A 9 -11.89 27.31 -15.64
N ALA A 10 -12.97 27.24 -16.42
CA ALA A 10 -13.68 25.98 -16.68
C ALA A 10 -12.80 24.96 -17.43
N CYS A 11 -12.00 25.41 -18.41
CA CYS A 11 -11.06 24.54 -19.11
C CYS A 11 -9.94 24.06 -18.19
N LYS A 12 -9.38 24.95 -17.37
CA LYS A 12 -8.35 24.60 -16.37
C LYS A 12 -8.90 23.58 -15.37
N PHE A 13 -10.11 23.79 -14.87
CA PHE A 13 -10.82 22.87 -13.99
C PHE A 13 -10.99 21.49 -14.61
N GLU A 14 -11.51 21.42 -15.83
CA GLU A 14 -11.72 20.15 -16.52
C GLU A 14 -10.41 19.39 -16.75
N ILE A 15 -9.34 20.09 -17.11
CA ILE A 15 -8.00 19.51 -17.24
C ILE A 15 -7.56 18.90 -15.90
N ILE A 16 -7.51 19.69 -14.83
CA ILE A 16 -7.01 19.22 -13.52
C ILE A 16 -7.87 18.07 -12.99
N SER A 17 -9.19 18.14 -13.18
CA SER A 17 -10.10 17.12 -12.68
C SER A 17 -9.94 15.73 -13.33
N LYS A 18 -9.25 15.67 -14.47
CA LYS A 18 -8.92 14.44 -15.22
C LYS A 18 -7.48 13.99 -15.00
N THR A 19 -6.74 14.69 -14.15
CA THR A 19 -5.34 14.37 -13.82
C THR A 19 -5.25 13.62 -12.49
N THR A 20 -4.04 13.27 -12.07
CA THR A 20 -3.79 12.67 -10.76
C THR A 20 -3.63 13.75 -9.68
N PRO A 21 -3.80 13.42 -8.39
CA PRO A 21 -3.49 14.36 -7.29
C PRO A 21 -2.07 14.94 -7.37
N ALA A 22 -1.10 14.11 -7.76
CA ALA A 22 0.27 14.54 -7.94
C ALA A 22 0.43 15.55 -9.10
N ASP A 23 -0.27 15.35 -10.21
CA ASP A 23 -0.26 16.29 -11.33
C ASP A 23 -0.98 17.59 -11.00
N ALA A 24 -2.11 17.52 -10.30
CA ALA A 24 -2.82 18.70 -9.78
C ALA A 24 -1.90 19.54 -8.89
N ALA A 25 -1.21 18.91 -7.93
CA ALA A 25 -0.25 19.61 -7.06
C ALA A 25 0.92 20.23 -7.83
N ARG A 26 1.41 19.56 -8.90
CA ARG A 26 2.49 20.09 -9.75
C ARG A 26 2.01 21.22 -10.68
N SER A 27 0.74 21.24 -11.06
CA SER A 27 0.18 22.22 -12.01
C SER A 27 0.22 23.67 -11.51
N ILE A 28 0.29 23.86 -10.19
CA ILE A 28 0.40 25.17 -9.52
C ILE A 28 1.64 25.95 -10.00
N ILE A 29 2.70 25.26 -10.44
CA ILE A 29 3.95 25.87 -10.92
C ILE A 29 3.80 26.41 -12.36
N LEU A 30 2.78 25.98 -13.09
CA LEU A 30 2.61 26.29 -14.52
C LEU A 30 2.04 27.69 -14.76
N SER A 31 1.02 28.11 -13.99
CA SER A 31 0.42 29.44 -14.11
C SER A 31 -0.41 29.80 -12.87
N LYS A 32 -0.71 31.10 -12.67
CA LYS A 32 -1.53 31.55 -11.52
C LYS A 32 -2.96 31.03 -11.58
N GLY A 33 -3.51 30.86 -12.79
CA GLY A 33 -4.84 30.31 -12.97
C GLY A 33 -4.98 28.87 -12.49
N PHE A 34 -3.93 28.06 -12.58
CA PHE A 34 -3.98 26.69 -12.04
C PHE A 34 -3.95 26.65 -10.52
N ILE A 35 -3.42 27.66 -9.83
CA ILE A 35 -3.36 27.70 -8.37
C ILE A 35 -4.78 27.62 -7.78
N PHE A 36 -5.69 28.47 -8.24
CA PHE A 36 -7.06 28.53 -7.69
C PHE A 36 -7.80 27.20 -7.91
N VAL A 37 -7.67 26.64 -9.11
CA VAL A 37 -8.28 25.35 -9.46
C VAL A 37 -7.67 24.20 -8.65
N ALA A 38 -6.35 24.12 -8.58
CA ALA A 38 -5.64 23.02 -7.93
C ALA A 38 -5.73 23.06 -6.40
N GLU A 39 -6.10 24.18 -5.80
CA GLU A 39 -6.37 24.30 -4.35
C GLU A 39 -7.86 24.16 -4.01
N SER A 40 -8.76 24.02 -5.00
CA SER A 40 -10.21 23.91 -4.74
C SER A 40 -10.63 22.55 -4.19
N ASP A 41 -11.49 22.55 -3.18
CA ASP A 41 -12.15 21.36 -2.62
C ASP A 41 -13.03 20.61 -3.63
N GLU A 42 -13.43 21.26 -4.73
CA GLU A 42 -14.17 20.59 -5.81
C GLU A 42 -13.26 19.61 -6.57
N ILE A 43 -11.99 19.99 -6.78
CA ILE A 43 -10.97 19.14 -7.40
C ILE A 43 -10.53 18.04 -6.42
N TRP A 44 -10.16 18.40 -5.20
CA TRP A 44 -9.72 17.41 -4.20
C TRP A 44 -10.84 16.44 -3.82
N GLY A 45 -12.10 16.86 -3.91
CA GLY A 45 -13.25 15.96 -3.78
C GLY A 45 -13.35 14.88 -4.85
N ARG A 46 -12.78 15.09 -6.05
CA ARG A 46 -12.71 14.06 -7.12
C ARG A 46 -11.57 13.06 -6.92
N PHE A 47 -10.57 13.44 -6.13
CA PHE A 47 -9.43 12.59 -5.79
C PHE A 47 -9.68 11.68 -4.59
N LEU A 48 -10.68 12.02 -3.77
CA LEU A 48 -11.12 11.17 -2.68
C LEU A 48 -11.98 10.00 -3.20
N PRO A 49 -11.94 8.82 -2.54
CA PRO A 49 -12.85 7.72 -2.85
C PRO A 49 -14.32 8.18 -2.75
N PRO A 50 -15.24 7.69 -3.60
CA PRO A 50 -16.65 8.12 -3.56
C PRO A 50 -17.33 7.85 -2.20
N ASP A 51 -16.88 6.81 -1.51
CA ASP A 51 -17.33 6.33 -0.21
C ASP A 51 -16.52 6.89 0.97
N TYR A 52 -15.69 7.91 0.76
CA TYR A 52 -14.82 8.46 1.82
C TYR A 52 -15.58 8.95 3.06
N GLN A 53 -16.82 9.41 2.91
CA GLN A 53 -17.67 9.81 4.06
C GLN A 53 -18.04 8.60 4.90
N GLU A 54 -18.43 7.48 4.28
CA GLU A 54 -18.69 6.23 5.01
C GLU A 54 -17.42 5.67 5.64
N ILE A 55 -16.27 5.85 4.98
CA ILE A 55 -14.97 5.53 5.56
C ILE A 55 -14.82 6.38 6.83
N ILE A 56 -14.87 7.71 6.75
CA ILE A 56 -14.73 8.60 7.91
C ILE A 56 -15.72 8.25 9.04
N ASP A 57 -17.02 8.11 8.74
CA ASP A 57 -18.07 7.87 9.73
C ASP A 57 -17.94 6.53 10.46
N ARG A 58 -17.38 5.51 9.79
CA ARG A 58 -17.09 4.22 10.42
C ARG A 58 -15.95 4.29 11.41
N PHE A 59 -15.15 5.35 11.39
CA PHE A 59 -14.01 5.51 12.28
C PHE A 59 -14.26 6.65 13.26
N GLU A 60 -13.98 6.42 14.54
CA GLU A 60 -13.86 7.50 15.53
C GLU A 60 -12.57 8.30 15.28
N PHE A 61 -12.34 8.75 14.05
CA PHE A 61 -11.16 9.51 13.66
C PHE A 61 -11.39 10.97 14.05
N PRO A 62 -10.63 11.55 14.99
CA PRO A 62 -10.72 12.98 15.31
C PRO A 62 -9.97 13.77 14.23
N LEU A 63 -10.43 13.67 12.98
CA LEU A 63 -9.81 14.31 11.84
C LEU A 63 -10.36 15.73 11.74
N VAL A 64 -9.67 16.68 12.38
CA VAL A 64 -9.95 18.11 12.18
C VAL A 64 -9.29 18.54 10.87
N CYS A 65 -9.83 18.07 9.74
CA CYS A 65 -9.44 18.55 8.42
C CYS A 65 -10.38 19.69 8.02
N ASN A 66 -9.81 20.84 7.67
CA ASN A 66 -10.59 22.01 7.25
C ASN A 66 -10.80 22.03 5.73
N THR A 67 -10.01 21.25 4.98
CA THR A 67 -10.09 21.14 3.51
C THR A 67 -10.05 19.68 3.06
N LYS A 68 -10.56 19.39 1.86
CA LYS A 68 -10.47 18.05 1.27
C LYS A 68 -9.05 17.68 0.86
N LYS A 69 -8.21 18.69 0.59
CA LYS A 69 -6.78 18.51 0.36
C LYS A 69 -6.08 18.01 1.63
N GLU A 70 -6.33 18.64 2.77
CA GLU A 70 -5.81 18.18 4.07
C GLU A 70 -6.28 16.76 4.36
N LEU A 71 -7.57 16.48 4.15
CA LEU A 71 -8.13 15.14 4.31
C LEU A 71 -7.43 14.11 3.43
N PHE A 72 -7.18 14.43 2.15
CA PHE A 72 -6.46 13.55 1.24
C PHE A 72 -5.08 13.19 1.77
N PHE A 73 -4.28 14.18 2.20
CA PHE A 73 -2.95 13.91 2.74
C PHE A 73 -3.01 13.18 4.08
N CYS A 74 -3.99 13.45 4.94
CA CYS A 74 -4.22 12.67 6.15
C CYS A 74 -4.49 11.19 5.83
N LEU A 75 -5.32 10.90 4.81
CA LEU A 75 -5.58 9.53 4.37
C LEU A 75 -4.37 8.86 3.69
N CYS A 76 -3.42 9.63 3.15
CA CYS A 76 -2.16 9.09 2.64
C CYS A 76 -1.17 8.77 3.75
N ASP A 77 -1.01 9.69 4.71
CA ASP A 77 0.10 9.66 5.67
C ASP A 77 -0.30 8.94 6.98
N SER A 78 -1.59 8.75 7.25
CA SER A 78 -2.10 8.08 8.45
C SER A 78 -2.99 6.88 8.09
N PRO A 79 -2.43 5.65 8.09
CA PRO A 79 -3.20 4.45 7.82
C PRO A 79 -4.35 4.24 8.81
N ILE A 80 -5.54 3.99 8.28
CA ILE A 80 -6.75 3.70 9.05
C ILE A 80 -6.82 2.20 9.30
N LEU A 81 -6.92 1.80 10.57
CA LEU A 81 -7.09 0.40 10.96
C LEU A 81 -8.53 -0.06 10.75
N LEU A 82 -8.70 -1.04 9.86
CA LEU A 82 -9.94 -1.74 9.52
C LEU A 82 -10.03 -3.09 10.25
N ASP A 83 -11.26 -3.57 10.40
CA ASP A 83 -11.58 -4.91 10.92
C ASP A 83 -10.91 -5.23 12.27
N GLY A 84 -10.77 -4.22 13.14
CA GLY A 84 -10.11 -4.37 14.45
C GLY A 84 -8.58 -4.44 14.37
N GLY A 85 -7.96 -3.82 13.37
CA GLY A 85 -6.51 -3.78 13.18
C GLY A 85 -5.95 -4.91 12.31
N LYS A 86 -6.83 -5.62 11.61
CA LYS A 86 -6.51 -6.73 10.71
C LYS A 86 -6.02 -6.28 9.34
N LEU A 87 -6.51 -5.13 8.91
CA LEU A 87 -6.22 -4.54 7.61
C LEU A 87 -6.02 -3.05 7.84
N SER A 88 -5.02 -2.44 7.23
CA SER A 88 -4.83 -0.99 7.24
C SER A 88 -5.20 -0.43 5.88
N PHE A 89 -5.89 0.70 5.84
CA PHE A 89 -6.27 1.41 4.62
C PHE A 89 -5.59 2.78 4.55
N PHE A 90 -5.11 3.14 3.37
CA PHE A 90 -4.56 4.46 3.08
C PHE A 90 -4.67 4.75 1.58
N LEU A 91 -4.51 6.02 1.21
CA LEU A 91 -4.50 6.41 -0.21
C LEU A 91 -3.08 6.44 -0.77
N ASP A 92 -2.92 5.91 -1.98
CA ASP A 92 -1.71 6.15 -2.75
C ASP A 92 -1.59 7.63 -3.09
N LYS A 93 -0.51 8.26 -2.62
CA LYS A 93 -0.27 9.70 -2.75
C LYS A 93 -0.19 10.15 -4.22
N HIS A 94 0.24 9.27 -5.12
CA HIS A 94 0.41 9.62 -6.52
C HIS A 94 -0.91 9.58 -7.28
N SER A 95 -1.66 8.49 -7.16
CA SER A 95 -2.86 8.22 -7.96
C SER A 95 -4.17 8.52 -7.24
N GLY A 96 -4.17 8.67 -5.92
CA GLY A 96 -5.36 8.82 -5.08
C GLY A 96 -6.21 7.56 -4.94
N LYS A 97 -5.65 6.41 -5.31
CA LYS A 97 -6.36 5.12 -5.25
C LYS A 97 -6.14 4.42 -3.92
N ASN A 98 -7.06 3.53 -3.59
CA ASN A 98 -7.05 2.76 -2.36
C ASN A 98 -5.81 1.87 -2.29
N SER A 99 -5.14 1.87 -1.16
CA SER A 99 -4.05 0.97 -0.82
C SER A 99 -4.34 0.32 0.52
N PHE A 100 -3.83 -0.90 0.70
CA PHE A 100 -4.12 -1.70 1.88
C PHE A 100 -2.89 -2.43 2.39
N MET A 101 -2.81 -2.64 3.70
CA MET A 101 -1.81 -3.50 4.31
C MET A 101 -2.49 -4.55 5.19
N ILE A 102 -2.28 -5.83 4.89
CA ILE A 102 -2.72 -6.93 5.74
C ILE A 102 -1.77 -7.00 6.94
N ALA A 103 -2.33 -6.91 8.14
CA ALA A 103 -1.56 -6.95 9.37
C ALA A 103 -0.90 -8.33 9.53
N PRO A 104 0.23 -8.41 10.26
CA PRO A 104 0.96 -9.67 10.39
C PRO A 104 0.13 -10.79 11.01
N ARG A 105 -0.81 -10.45 11.90
CA ARG A 105 -1.72 -11.38 12.58
C ARG A 105 -2.69 -12.09 11.63
N GLU A 106 -2.97 -11.51 10.47
CA GLU A 106 -3.88 -12.08 9.47
C GLU A 106 -3.13 -12.74 8.31
N LEU A 107 -1.79 -12.70 8.33
CA LEU A 107 -0.99 -13.51 7.43
C LEU A 107 -0.99 -14.93 7.95
N ILE A 108 -1.23 -15.88 7.06
CA ILE A 108 -0.97 -17.27 7.39
C ILE A 108 0.50 -17.55 7.09
N ILE A 109 1.15 -18.18 8.06
CA ILE A 109 2.57 -18.44 8.00
C ILE A 109 2.78 -19.89 8.39
N SER A 110 3.36 -20.66 7.48
CA SER A 110 3.62 -22.08 7.68
C SER A 110 5.11 -22.35 7.68
N ASP A 111 5.58 -23.06 8.70
CA ASP A 111 6.92 -23.67 8.76
C ASP A 111 6.72 -25.18 8.74
N GLY A 112 7.55 -25.88 7.98
CA GLY A 112 7.22 -27.18 7.38
C GLY A 112 6.95 -28.36 8.33
N ASP A 113 7.04 -28.25 9.66
CA ASP A 113 6.71 -29.41 10.52
C ASP A 113 6.45 -29.18 12.03
N ASP A 114 6.72 -28.03 12.66
CA ASP A 114 6.44 -27.93 14.11
C ASP A 114 6.34 -26.50 14.65
N ALA A 115 5.50 -26.34 15.67
CA ALA A 115 4.97 -25.09 16.23
C ALA A 115 5.97 -24.18 16.99
N PHE A 116 7.23 -24.10 16.59
CA PHE A 116 8.24 -23.31 17.31
C PHE A 116 9.08 -22.42 16.37
N SER A 117 8.56 -21.26 15.97
CA SER A 117 9.43 -20.24 15.35
C SER A 117 8.93 -18.79 15.36
N TRP A 118 7.80 -18.48 15.98
CA TRP A 118 7.26 -17.13 15.99
C TRP A 118 7.07 -16.61 17.42
N GLN A 119 7.88 -15.62 17.79
CA GLN A 119 7.67 -14.84 19.00
C GLN A 119 7.07 -13.48 18.61
N TRP A 120 5.94 -13.14 19.22
CA TRP A 120 5.37 -11.79 19.13
C TRP A 120 6.32 -10.85 19.86
N GLY A 121 7.05 -10.04 19.10
CA GLY A 121 7.87 -8.99 19.67
C GLY A 121 6.98 -7.77 19.95
N GLU A 122 6.93 -7.33 21.20
CA GLU A 122 6.59 -5.95 21.51
C GLU A 122 7.86 -5.12 21.29
N LEU A 123 8.15 -4.77 20.04
CA LEU A 123 9.12 -3.71 19.77
C LEU A 123 8.42 -2.36 20.01
N PRO A 124 9.11 -1.36 20.57
CA PRO A 124 8.49 -0.08 20.95
C PRO A 124 7.76 0.63 19.79
N ASP A 125 8.15 0.33 18.55
CA ASP A 125 7.67 1.01 17.35
C ASP A 125 6.93 0.08 16.36
N SER A 126 6.73 -1.22 16.66
CA SER A 126 5.96 -2.10 15.75
C SER A 126 5.45 -3.40 16.38
N SER A 127 4.22 -3.78 16.02
CA SER A 127 3.63 -5.09 16.27
C SER A 127 4.10 -6.13 15.23
N GLY A 128 5.42 -6.29 15.07
CA GLY A 128 6.00 -7.20 14.08
C GLY A 128 6.23 -8.62 14.63
N ILE A 129 6.25 -9.63 13.74
CA ILE A 129 6.52 -11.03 14.12
C ILE A 129 7.94 -11.43 13.72
N SER A 130 8.70 -12.00 14.65
CA SER A 130 10.06 -12.52 14.40
C SER A 130 10.03 -13.98 13.92
N TYR A 131 10.71 -14.31 12.82
CA TYR A 131 10.82 -15.66 12.28
C TYR A 131 12.13 -16.38 12.67
N LEU A 132 12.04 -17.70 12.90
CA LEU A 132 13.15 -18.62 13.21
C LEU A 132 12.97 -20.02 12.57
N GLY A 133 13.31 -20.25 11.30
CA GLY A 133 13.09 -21.58 10.68
C GLY A 133 13.75 -21.83 9.32
N HIS A 134 13.50 -23.00 8.73
CA HIS A 134 14.10 -23.43 7.46
C HIS A 134 13.22 -23.08 6.24
N GLN A 135 11.89 -23.25 6.36
CA GLN A 135 10.95 -23.01 5.26
C GLN A 135 10.06 -21.79 5.54
N LEU A 136 10.21 -20.75 4.71
CA LEU A 136 9.41 -19.54 4.86
C LEU A 136 8.25 -19.55 3.86
N ASP A 137 7.03 -19.71 4.36
CA ASP A 137 5.80 -19.63 3.56
C ASP A 137 4.85 -18.61 4.16
N ILE A 138 4.81 -17.41 3.59
CA ILE A 138 3.96 -16.30 4.03
C ILE A 138 2.94 -16.02 2.94
N HIS A 139 1.66 -15.98 3.28
CA HIS A 139 0.62 -15.48 2.38
C HIS A 139 -0.39 -14.56 3.05
N GLY A 140 -0.85 -13.59 2.26
CA GLY A 140 -1.91 -12.66 2.60
C GLY A 140 -2.97 -12.67 1.51
N THR A 141 -4.23 -12.62 1.92
CA THR A 141 -5.38 -12.66 1.01
C THR A 141 -6.20 -11.39 1.14
N ILE A 142 -6.52 -10.75 0.02
CA ILE A 142 -7.34 -9.53 -0.02
C ILE A 142 -8.54 -9.69 -0.95
N GLY A 143 -9.69 -9.18 -0.52
CA GLY A 143 -10.88 -9.09 -1.37
C GLY A 143 -10.69 -8.06 -2.48
N THR A 144 -11.09 -8.37 -3.71
CA THR A 144 -10.93 -7.47 -4.85
C THR A 144 -11.93 -6.32 -4.87
N LYS A 145 -13.06 -6.46 -4.16
CA LYS A 145 -14.17 -5.48 -4.14
C LYS A 145 -13.84 -4.16 -3.43
N ILE A 146 -12.89 -4.19 -2.50
CA ILE A 146 -12.44 -2.99 -1.76
C ILE A 146 -11.34 -2.22 -2.50
N LEU A 147 -10.76 -2.82 -3.54
CA LEU A 147 -9.73 -2.20 -4.36
C LEU A 147 -10.33 -1.21 -5.34
N SER A 148 -9.61 -0.13 -5.65
CA SER A 148 -10.02 0.77 -6.72
C SER A 148 -10.17 0.00 -8.05
N PRO A 149 -11.30 0.17 -8.74
CA PRO A 149 -11.55 -0.52 -9.99
C PRO A 149 -10.55 -0.05 -11.05
N LYS A 150 -10.42 -0.83 -12.12
CA LYS A 150 -9.64 -0.44 -13.30
C LYS A 150 -8.16 -0.13 -13.03
N THR A 151 -7.56 -0.82 -12.07
CA THR A 151 -6.23 -0.50 -11.55
C THR A 151 -5.34 -1.73 -11.52
N GLU A 152 -4.10 -1.59 -11.99
CA GLU A 152 -3.06 -2.60 -11.79
C GLU A 152 -2.47 -2.41 -10.39
N TYR A 153 -2.60 -3.42 -9.54
CA TYR A 153 -2.05 -3.47 -8.19
C TYR A 153 -0.77 -4.30 -8.18
N ALA A 154 0.14 -3.96 -7.29
CA ALA A 154 1.26 -4.79 -6.92
C ALA A 154 1.20 -5.13 -5.42
N ALA A 155 1.64 -6.34 -5.09
CA ALA A 155 1.72 -6.81 -3.71
C ALA A 155 3.18 -6.88 -3.26
N TYR A 156 3.43 -6.45 -2.03
CA TYR A 156 4.76 -6.35 -1.43
C TYR A 156 4.74 -6.94 -0.03
N LEU A 157 5.75 -7.73 0.32
CA LEU A 157 6.01 -8.06 1.72
C LEU A 157 6.85 -6.94 2.32
N VAL A 158 6.41 -6.37 3.44
CA VAL A 158 7.13 -5.33 4.18
C VAL A 158 7.73 -5.92 5.46
N PHE A 159 9.05 -5.77 5.63
CA PHE A 159 9.80 -6.46 6.68
C PHE A 159 11.11 -5.76 7.10
N LYS A 160 11.67 -6.15 8.25
CA LYS A 160 12.97 -5.74 8.78
C LYS A 160 13.81 -6.98 9.10
N LEU A 161 15.13 -6.81 9.21
CA LEU A 161 16.05 -7.86 9.65
C LEU A 161 16.78 -7.39 10.92
N VAL A 162 16.55 -8.10 12.03
CA VAL A 162 17.17 -7.86 13.34
C VAL A 162 18.23 -8.92 13.60
N ASN A 163 19.28 -8.89 12.78
CA ASN A 163 20.63 -9.37 13.12
C ASN A 163 21.59 -9.08 11.95
N ARG A 164 22.73 -8.43 12.22
CA ARG A 164 23.83 -8.26 11.23
C ARG A 164 24.76 -9.47 11.21
N CYS A 165 24.23 -10.67 11.32
CA CYS A 165 24.98 -11.87 10.92
C CYS A 165 24.55 -12.15 9.48
N ASP A 166 25.51 -12.29 8.56
CA ASP A 166 25.36 -12.36 7.11
C ASP A 166 24.34 -13.42 6.61
N TYR A 167 23.05 -13.10 6.68
CA TYR A 167 21.99 -13.90 6.06
C TYR A 167 21.42 -13.11 4.89
N ARG A 168 22.09 -13.23 3.75
CA ARG A 168 21.51 -12.82 2.46
C ARG A 168 20.28 -13.69 2.24
N ILE A 169 19.12 -13.06 2.12
CA ILE A 169 17.96 -13.69 1.49
C ILE A 169 18.33 -13.84 0.00
N GLU A 170 19.04 -14.92 -0.32
CA GLU A 170 19.38 -15.25 -1.70
C GLU A 170 18.15 -15.83 -2.38
N SER A 171 17.43 -14.98 -3.11
CA SER A 171 16.48 -15.38 -4.17
C SER A 171 15.31 -16.24 -3.66
N SER A 172 14.27 -15.59 -3.12
CA SER A 172 13.04 -16.23 -2.62
C SER A 172 11.95 -16.39 -3.70
N LYS A 173 11.35 -17.58 -3.84
CA LYS A 173 10.34 -17.87 -4.86
C LYS A 173 8.98 -17.26 -4.46
N SER A 174 8.76 -15.98 -4.73
CA SER A 174 7.45 -15.36 -4.57
C SER A 174 6.50 -15.81 -5.69
N SER A 175 5.30 -16.30 -5.35
CA SER A 175 4.29 -16.68 -6.32
C SER A 175 2.92 -16.19 -5.87
N ILE A 176 2.32 -15.24 -6.58
CA ILE A 176 0.88 -15.01 -6.50
C ILE A 176 0.19 -16.15 -7.28
N ARG A 177 -0.91 -16.73 -6.78
CA ARG A 177 -1.90 -17.38 -7.65
C ARG A 177 -2.63 -16.23 -8.36
N PHE A 178 -2.03 -15.51 -9.31
CA PHE A 178 -1.70 -15.91 -10.68
C PHE A 178 -0.25 -15.56 -11.07
N ILE A 179 0.55 -16.59 -11.40
CA ILE A 179 1.82 -16.61 -12.15
C ILE A 179 2.71 -15.34 -12.07
N ALA A 180 3.62 -15.29 -11.09
CA ALA A 180 4.84 -14.49 -11.18
C ALA A 180 6.07 -15.42 -11.19
N ARG A 181 6.85 -15.39 -12.29
CA ARG A 181 8.03 -16.25 -12.53
C ARG A 181 9.38 -15.52 -12.34
N LYS A 182 9.39 -14.33 -11.74
CA LYS A 182 10.62 -13.52 -11.58
C LYS A 182 10.64 -12.74 -10.26
N TRP A 183 11.81 -12.79 -9.64
CA TRP A 183 12.18 -12.31 -8.31
C TRP A 183 11.98 -10.80 -8.10
N GLY A 184 11.41 -10.43 -6.96
CA GLY A 184 11.58 -9.08 -6.41
C GLY A 184 12.93 -9.00 -5.69
N ILE A 185 13.71 -7.94 -5.95
CA ILE A 185 14.90 -7.63 -5.15
C ILE A 185 14.42 -6.78 -3.97
N PRO A 186 14.75 -7.14 -2.71
CA PRO A 186 14.42 -6.31 -1.56
C PRO A 186 14.97 -4.89 -1.70
N LYS A 187 14.17 -3.90 -1.35
CA LYS A 187 14.54 -2.48 -1.39
C LYS A 187 14.27 -1.83 -0.05
N MET A 188 15.15 -0.93 0.36
CA MET A 188 14.95 -0.08 1.53
C MET A 188 13.92 1.00 1.21
N ARG A 189 12.93 1.17 2.09
CA ARG A 189 11.94 2.25 2.07
C ARG A 189 12.43 3.46 2.85
N GLY A 190 11.76 4.60 2.68
CA GLY A 190 12.07 5.84 3.41
C GLY A 190 11.75 5.79 4.91
N ASP A 191 10.88 4.88 5.32
CA ASP A 191 10.45 4.63 6.71
C ASP A 191 11.40 3.66 7.47
N GLY A 192 12.48 3.20 6.83
CA GLY A 192 13.44 2.26 7.39
C GLY A 192 13.01 0.78 7.35
N TRP A 193 11.86 0.46 6.75
CA TRP A 193 11.48 -0.91 6.41
C TRP A 193 12.09 -1.36 5.07
N MET A 194 12.10 -2.67 4.83
CA MET A 194 12.36 -3.24 3.51
C MET A 194 11.06 -3.70 2.88
N GLU A 195 11.00 -3.64 1.57
CA GLU A 195 9.93 -4.26 0.79
C GLU A 195 10.49 -5.20 -0.27
N VAL A 196 9.76 -6.28 -0.55
CA VAL A 196 10.01 -7.14 -1.69
C VAL A 196 8.72 -7.38 -2.45
N LYS A 197 8.75 -7.15 -3.76
CA LYS A 197 7.59 -7.36 -4.64
C LYS A 197 7.28 -8.85 -4.76
N LEU A 198 6.04 -9.22 -4.45
CA LEU A 198 5.50 -10.57 -4.56
C LEU A 198 4.86 -10.82 -5.93
N GLY A 199 4.31 -9.77 -6.55
CA GLY A 199 3.74 -9.81 -7.90
C GLY A 199 2.81 -8.64 -8.19
N TYR A 200 1.98 -8.76 -9.23
CA TYR A 200 0.99 -7.75 -9.62
C TYR A 200 -0.25 -8.41 -10.25
N PHE A 201 -1.39 -7.71 -10.23
CA PHE A 201 -2.65 -8.15 -10.82
C PHE A 201 -3.51 -6.95 -11.25
N ASP A 202 -4.47 -7.18 -12.15
CA ASP A 202 -5.41 -6.15 -12.60
C ASP A 202 -6.75 -6.33 -11.90
N SER A 203 -7.23 -5.29 -11.21
CA SER A 203 -8.52 -5.31 -10.51
C SER A 203 -9.73 -5.50 -11.45
N LYS A 204 -9.58 -5.35 -12.78
CA LYS A 204 -10.62 -5.66 -13.78
C LYS A 204 -10.71 -7.14 -14.15
N LYS A 205 -9.59 -7.87 -14.06
CA LYS A 205 -9.43 -9.20 -14.68
C LYS A 205 -9.62 -10.36 -13.71
N GLY A 206 -9.73 -10.08 -12.41
CA GLY A 206 -10.05 -11.09 -11.40
C GLY A 206 -11.53 -11.46 -11.47
N SER A 207 -11.83 -12.75 -11.34
CA SER A 207 -13.16 -13.15 -10.86
C SER A 207 -13.47 -12.44 -9.54
N ASP A 208 -14.74 -12.37 -9.14
CA ASP A 208 -15.19 -11.82 -7.85
C ASP A 208 -14.53 -12.43 -6.58
N GLY A 209 -13.55 -13.32 -6.75
CA GLY A 209 -12.79 -13.97 -5.70
C GLY A 209 -11.62 -13.13 -5.17
N PRO A 210 -11.09 -13.52 -4.00
CA PRO A 210 -9.97 -12.84 -3.38
C PRO A 210 -8.64 -13.13 -4.11
N VAL A 211 -7.66 -12.25 -3.91
CA VAL A 211 -6.30 -12.38 -4.44
C VAL A 211 -5.36 -12.80 -3.31
N GLU A 212 -4.61 -13.88 -3.54
CA GLU A 212 -3.58 -14.39 -2.63
C GLU A 212 -2.19 -13.95 -3.09
N ALA A 213 -1.51 -13.14 -2.27
CA ALA A 213 -0.09 -12.85 -2.43
C ALA A 213 0.73 -13.76 -1.53
N ARG A 214 1.72 -14.46 -2.08
CA ARG A 214 2.50 -15.46 -1.35
C ARG A 214 3.99 -15.36 -1.62
N LEU A 215 4.77 -15.35 -0.54
CA LEU A 215 6.21 -15.59 -0.54
C LEU A 215 6.46 -17.02 -0.12
N PHE A 216 7.17 -17.79 -0.95
CA PHE A 216 7.53 -19.16 -0.62
C PHE A 216 9.03 -19.38 -0.80
N GLU A 217 9.70 -19.89 0.23
CA GLU A 217 11.10 -20.25 0.17
C GLU A 217 11.37 -21.57 0.87
N MET A 218 11.80 -22.56 0.10
CA MET A 218 12.40 -23.79 0.59
C MET A 218 13.92 -23.65 0.50
N ASN A 219 14.58 -23.44 1.65
CA ASN A 219 16.03 -23.48 1.75
C ASN A 219 16.42 -24.24 3.02
N SER A 220 17.55 -24.97 2.99
CA SER A 220 18.06 -25.69 4.15
C SER A 220 18.75 -24.76 5.17
N ILE A 221 18.99 -23.50 4.82
CA ILE A 221 19.61 -22.51 5.70
C ILE A 221 18.58 -22.00 6.73
N TYR A 222 18.92 -22.14 8.00
CA TYR A 222 18.18 -21.58 9.12
C TYR A 222 18.12 -20.04 9.01
N LYS A 223 16.92 -19.48 9.04
CA LYS A 223 16.70 -18.03 8.97
C LYS A 223 16.22 -17.54 10.32
N GLY A 224 16.85 -16.48 10.82
CA GLY A 224 16.47 -15.83 12.06
C GLY A 224 16.42 -14.31 11.90
N GLY A 225 15.56 -13.65 12.68
CA GLY A 225 15.55 -12.19 12.80
C GLY A 225 14.75 -11.46 11.73
N LEU A 226 13.95 -12.14 10.90
CA LEU A 226 12.98 -11.49 10.02
C LEU A 226 11.80 -10.97 10.83
N ILE A 227 11.54 -9.68 10.77
CA ILE A 227 10.37 -9.02 11.36
C ILE A 227 9.42 -8.62 10.25
N VAL A 228 8.20 -9.14 10.24
CA VAL A 228 7.19 -8.81 9.22
C VAL A 228 6.23 -7.75 9.73
N GLU A 229 6.05 -6.69 8.95
CA GLU A 229 5.03 -5.65 9.17
C GLU A 229 3.70 -5.98 8.49
N GLY A 230 3.75 -6.64 7.34
CA GLY A 230 2.53 -7.04 6.63
C GLY A 230 2.74 -7.32 5.16
N VAL A 231 1.64 -7.59 4.47
CA VAL A 231 1.60 -7.61 3.01
C VAL A 231 0.83 -6.38 2.52
N GLU A 232 1.53 -5.51 1.82
CA GLU A 232 1.01 -4.26 1.27
C GLU A 232 0.53 -4.47 -0.17
N PHE A 233 -0.64 -3.93 -0.50
CA PHE A 233 -1.25 -3.90 -1.80
C PHE A 233 -1.48 -2.44 -2.19
N HIS A 234 -0.74 -1.95 -3.18
CA HIS A 234 -0.89 -0.59 -3.66
C HIS A 234 -0.91 -0.54 -5.20
N PRO A 235 -1.51 0.51 -5.78
CA PRO A 235 -1.47 0.77 -7.22
C PRO A 235 -0.03 0.84 -7.73
N LYS A 236 0.19 0.33 -8.95
CA LYS A 236 1.48 0.39 -9.65
C LYS A 236 1.61 1.66 -10.49
#